data_AF-A0A380WDA1-F1
#
_entry.id   AF-A0A380WDA1-F1
#
_cell.length_a   1.000
_cell.length_b   1.000
_cell.length_c   1.000
_cell.angle_alpha   90.00
_cell.angle_beta   90.00
_cell.angle_gamma   90.00
#
_symmetry.space_group_name_H-M   'P 1'
#
loop_
_entity.id
_entity.type
_entity.pdbx_description
1 polymer ?
#
loop_
_entity_poly.entity_id
_entity_poly.type
_entity_poly.pdbx_seq_one_letter_code
_entity_poly.pdbx_strand_id
1 'polypeptide(L)'
;MTSAVSVLVDQDEGAQPSLGTSLIVPDNPEEAADAVVSGHVETCESYIRHVAGLVYLCCNKFQAEDERTRFSKRLEELCFLSARDAAAPERTSSKLSMLKKVGKHADIFCGSRVLPFLAPEHSKLYQLALLLELLECDTDRFVSELNWLGSDFTRDDVIARIAGIKSGAPPQEASAEPNPEEHSASSPVASDTTPFDLVAGTVTANDARILRRDPVDPAEWDRLLPRPVLSESAALVIITKLSELSVVEMRLAPHFGFSRIEHIFVVGDAGAIDLIDQQVMVVATRGKTDCAVPETSIPTSDSPCDSAVAFFGNAERKFQLFSGSGVRDGWEALRWNEA
;
A
#
# COMPACT_ATOMS: atom_id res chain seq x y z
N MET A 1 -7.11 -17.70 -39.89
CA MET A 1 -7.75 -19.03 -39.79
C MET A 1 -7.43 -19.56 -38.41
N THR A 2 -8.29 -19.28 -37.44
CA THR A 2 -8.11 -19.66 -36.03
C THR A 2 -9.41 -20.33 -35.62
N SER A 3 -9.30 -21.60 -35.23
CA SER A 3 -10.40 -22.54 -35.06
C SER A 3 -10.99 -22.40 -33.66
N ALA A 4 -12.25 -21.98 -33.55
CA ALA A 4 -13.01 -22.04 -32.32
C ALA A 4 -13.63 -23.45 -32.17
N VAL A 5 -13.26 -24.17 -31.12
CA VAL A 5 -13.94 -25.41 -30.73
C VAL A 5 -15.05 -25.03 -29.75
N SER A 6 -16.30 -25.12 -30.21
CA SER A 6 -17.49 -24.95 -29.37
C SER A 6 -17.85 -26.31 -28.79
N VAL A 7 -17.76 -26.44 -27.46
CA VAL A 7 -18.33 -27.59 -26.74
C VAL A 7 -19.73 -27.19 -26.30
N LEU A 8 -20.73 -27.81 -26.93
CA LEU A 8 -22.12 -27.82 -26.48
C LEU A 8 -22.18 -28.70 -25.22
N VAL A 9 -22.58 -28.12 -24.09
CA VAL A 9 -23.04 -28.87 -22.91
C VAL A 9 -24.52 -28.59 -22.74
N ASP A 10 -25.28 -29.68 -22.71
CA ASP A 10 -26.72 -29.73 -22.47
C ASP A 10 -27.13 -28.96 -21.21
N GLN A 11 -28.26 -28.28 -21.31
CA GLN A 11 -28.88 -27.54 -20.22
C GLN A 11 -29.45 -28.52 -19.18
N ASP A 12 -28.85 -28.55 -18.00
CA ASP A 12 -29.46 -29.14 -16.81
C ASP A 12 -30.12 -28.01 -15.99
N GLU A 13 -31.43 -28.13 -15.78
CA GLU A 13 -32.24 -27.18 -15.03
C GLU A 13 -31.89 -27.29 -13.53
N GLY A 14 -31.06 -26.36 -13.02
CA GLY A 14 -30.86 -26.25 -11.58
C GLY A 14 -29.57 -25.61 -11.06
N ALA A 15 -28.72 -25.03 -11.92
CA ALA A 15 -27.48 -24.39 -11.46
C ALA A 15 -27.65 -22.88 -11.22
N GLN A 16 -27.23 -22.42 -10.03
CA GLN A 16 -26.98 -21.00 -9.78
C GLN A 16 -26.05 -20.42 -10.86
N PRO A 17 -26.21 -19.15 -11.26
CA PRO A 17 -25.29 -18.53 -12.20
C PRO A 17 -23.91 -18.50 -11.57
N SER A 18 -23.02 -19.39 -12.01
CA SER A 18 -21.60 -19.20 -11.84
C SER A 18 -21.25 -17.93 -12.63
N LEU A 19 -20.99 -16.84 -11.91
CA LEU A 19 -20.27 -15.69 -12.45
C LEU A 19 -18.84 -16.14 -12.69
N GLY A 20 -18.66 -16.94 -13.75
CA GLY A 20 -17.37 -17.30 -14.28
C GLY A 20 -16.78 -16.08 -14.97
N THR A 21 -16.18 -15.18 -14.19
CA THR A 21 -15.25 -14.21 -14.75
C THR A 21 -13.97 -14.98 -15.03
N SER A 22 -13.86 -15.50 -16.25
CA SER A 22 -12.65 -16.16 -16.73
C SER A 22 -11.49 -15.19 -16.59
N LEU A 23 -10.51 -15.54 -15.77
CA LEU A 23 -9.24 -14.84 -15.66
C LEU A 23 -8.58 -14.89 -17.05
N ILE A 24 -8.56 -13.77 -17.76
CA ILE A 24 -7.73 -13.65 -18.97
C ILE A 24 -6.32 -13.39 -18.46
N VAL A 25 -5.55 -14.45 -18.30
CA VAL A 25 -4.10 -14.34 -18.11
C VAL A 25 -3.53 -13.99 -19.48
N PRO A 26 -2.89 -12.83 -19.66
CA PRO A 26 -2.33 -12.46 -20.95
C PRO A 26 -1.24 -13.46 -21.34
N ASP A 27 -1.26 -13.91 -22.59
CA ASP A 27 -0.34 -14.95 -23.08
C ASP A 27 1.10 -14.41 -23.24
N ASN A 28 1.30 -13.09 -23.17
CA ASN A 28 2.61 -12.46 -23.21
C ASN A 28 2.80 -11.37 -22.14
N PRO A 29 4.06 -11.13 -21.70
CA PRO A 29 4.37 -10.15 -20.66
C PRO A 29 4.05 -8.70 -21.02
N GLU A 30 4.04 -8.34 -22.30
CA GLU A 30 3.73 -6.98 -22.76
C GLU A 30 2.24 -6.67 -22.56
N GLU A 31 1.36 -7.59 -22.92
CA GLU A 31 -0.08 -7.50 -22.66
C GLU A 31 -0.40 -7.53 -21.16
N ALA A 32 0.39 -8.25 -20.35
CA ALA A 32 0.27 -8.21 -18.89
C ALA A 32 0.67 -6.86 -18.31
N ALA A 33 1.76 -6.26 -18.80
CA ALA A 33 2.17 -4.91 -18.42
C ALA A 33 1.11 -3.87 -18.83
N ASP A 34 0.61 -3.95 -20.06
CA ASP A 34 -0.46 -3.07 -20.57
C ASP A 34 -1.75 -3.20 -19.74
N ALA A 35 -2.11 -4.43 -19.34
CA ALA A 35 -3.27 -4.68 -18.49
C ALA A 35 -3.09 -4.10 -17.07
N VAL A 36 -1.90 -4.23 -16.48
CA VAL A 36 -1.56 -3.65 -15.17
C VAL A 36 -1.61 -2.11 -15.24
N VAL A 37 -1.00 -1.51 -16.26
CA VAL A 37 -1.03 -0.06 -16.48
C VAL A 37 -2.46 0.42 -16.70
N SER A 38 -3.26 -0.30 -17.49
CA SER A 38 -4.67 0.03 -17.74
C SER A 38 -5.50 -0.04 -16.46
N GLY A 39 -5.34 -1.10 -15.66
CA GLY A 39 -6.03 -1.23 -14.37
C GLY A 39 -5.63 -0.16 -13.35
N HIS A 40 -4.34 0.23 -13.33
CA HIS A 40 -3.84 1.33 -12.50
C HIS A 40 -4.43 2.67 -12.91
N VAL A 41 -4.45 2.95 -14.22
CA VAL A 41 -5.06 4.15 -14.82
C VAL A 41 -6.55 4.23 -14.50
N GLU A 42 -7.30 3.15 -14.68
CA GLU A 42 -8.73 3.07 -14.35
C GLU A 42 -9.01 3.30 -12.86
N THR A 43 -8.18 2.71 -11.98
CA THR A 43 -8.30 2.88 -10.53
C THR A 43 -8.04 4.32 -10.11
N CYS A 44 -6.97 4.94 -10.64
CA CYS A 44 -6.65 6.34 -10.40
C CYS A 44 -7.75 7.28 -10.92
N GLU A 45 -8.24 7.04 -12.14
CA GLU A 45 -9.28 7.85 -12.76
C GLU A 45 -10.58 7.77 -11.96
N SER A 46 -10.99 6.56 -11.59
CA SER A 46 -12.15 6.29 -10.74
C SER A 46 -12.03 7.02 -9.40
N TYR A 47 -10.87 6.91 -8.74
CA TYR A 47 -10.60 7.63 -7.49
C TYR A 47 -10.76 9.15 -7.66
N ILE A 48 -10.11 9.74 -8.67
CA ILE A 48 -10.11 11.18 -8.90
C ILE A 48 -11.53 11.67 -9.24
N ARG A 49 -12.28 10.94 -10.07
CA ARG A 49 -13.68 11.25 -10.38
C ARG A 49 -14.57 11.16 -9.15
N HIS A 50 -14.39 10.15 -8.30
CA HIS A 50 -15.14 10.03 -7.05
C HIS A 50 -14.82 11.16 -6.08
N VAL A 51 -13.54 11.55 -5.94
CA VAL A 51 -13.11 12.72 -5.16
C VAL A 51 -13.71 14.01 -5.73
N ALA A 52 -13.71 14.19 -7.04
CA ALA A 52 -14.32 15.34 -7.70
C ALA A 52 -15.84 15.41 -7.45
N GLY A 53 -16.55 14.29 -7.58
CA GLY A 53 -17.98 14.18 -7.27
C GLY A 53 -18.29 14.47 -5.80
N LEU A 54 -17.49 13.92 -4.89
CA LEU A 54 -17.54 14.20 -3.45
C LEU A 54 -17.41 15.70 -3.17
N VAL A 55 -16.39 16.34 -3.72
CA VAL A 55 -16.10 17.77 -3.55
C VAL A 55 -17.20 18.66 -4.13
N TYR A 56 -17.70 18.33 -5.32
CA TYR A 56 -18.78 19.06 -5.98
C TYR A 56 -20.05 19.08 -5.12
N LEU A 57 -20.41 17.94 -4.53
CA LEU A 57 -21.52 17.84 -3.58
C LEU A 57 -21.22 18.61 -2.28
N CYS A 58 -19.99 18.52 -1.75
CA CYS A 58 -19.62 19.19 -0.51
C CYS A 58 -19.62 20.72 -0.58
N CYS A 59 -19.05 21.27 -1.65
CA CYS A 59 -18.81 22.70 -1.77
C CYS A 59 -20.04 23.48 -2.23
N ASN A 60 -20.95 22.81 -2.95
CA ASN A 60 -22.12 23.48 -3.54
C ASN A 60 -23.44 23.15 -2.82
N LYS A 61 -23.54 22.03 -2.07
CA LYS A 61 -24.81 21.64 -1.43
C LYS A 61 -24.83 21.71 0.10
N PHE A 62 -23.71 21.51 0.81
CA PHE A 62 -23.71 21.53 2.29
C PHE A 62 -23.63 22.95 2.86
N GLN A 63 -24.78 23.63 2.86
CA GLN A 63 -24.97 24.95 3.46
C GLN A 63 -25.19 24.85 4.98
N ALA A 64 -25.73 23.72 5.48
CA ALA A 64 -26.03 23.50 6.89
C ALA A 64 -24.95 22.67 7.62
N GLU A 65 -24.69 23.00 8.88
CA GLU A 65 -23.68 22.36 9.74
C GLU A 65 -23.97 20.86 10.02
N ASP A 66 -25.26 20.51 10.13
CA ASP A 66 -25.72 19.13 10.33
C ASP A 66 -25.41 18.22 9.14
N GLU A 67 -25.46 18.75 7.92
CA GLU A 67 -25.17 18.00 6.70
C GLU A 67 -23.68 17.69 6.59
N ARG A 68 -22.82 18.65 6.96
CA ARG A 68 -21.37 18.46 7.02
C ARG A 68 -20.97 17.41 8.06
N THR A 69 -21.62 17.42 9.21
CA THR A 69 -21.41 16.43 10.27
C THR A 69 -21.81 15.02 9.81
N ARG A 70 -23.00 14.88 9.23
CA ARG A 70 -23.48 13.59 8.69
C ARG A 70 -22.57 13.07 7.58
N PHE A 71 -22.11 13.96 6.71
CA PHE A 71 -21.19 13.63 5.63
C PHE A 71 -19.81 13.18 6.15
N SER A 72 -19.24 13.90 7.12
CA SER A 72 -17.94 13.54 7.71
C SER A 72 -17.99 12.20 8.43
N LYS A 73 -19.09 11.93 9.15
CA LYS A 73 -19.37 10.62 9.75
C LYS A 73 -19.46 9.51 8.69
N ARG A 74 -20.07 9.79 7.53
CA ARG A 74 -20.14 8.80 6.45
C ARG A 74 -18.77 8.53 5.82
N LEU A 75 -17.92 9.54 5.70
CA LEU A 75 -16.53 9.35 5.27
C LEU A 75 -15.70 8.57 6.30
N GLU A 76 -15.98 8.71 7.59
CA GLU A 76 -15.38 7.88 8.65
C GLU A 76 -15.84 6.42 8.54
N GLU A 77 -17.14 6.16 8.40
CA GLU A 77 -17.71 4.81 8.24
C GLU A 77 -17.15 4.07 7.01
N LEU A 78 -16.79 4.81 5.97
CA LEU A 78 -16.17 4.30 4.74
C LEU A 78 -14.63 4.32 4.80
N CYS A 79 -14.05 4.54 5.98
CA CYS A 79 -12.61 4.55 6.23
C CYS A 79 -11.80 5.60 5.43
N PHE A 80 -12.46 6.61 4.88
CA PHE A 80 -11.81 7.70 4.13
C PHE A 80 -11.25 8.80 5.07
N LEU A 81 -11.92 9.01 6.21
CA LEU A 81 -11.44 9.83 7.32
C LEU A 81 -11.20 8.96 8.55
N SER A 82 -10.23 9.36 9.40
CA SER A 82 -10.11 8.77 10.73
C SER A 82 -11.21 9.33 11.64
N ALA A 83 -11.59 8.58 12.68
CA ALA A 83 -12.53 9.05 13.71
C ALA A 83 -12.07 10.37 14.35
N ARG A 84 -10.75 10.52 14.54
CA ARG A 84 -10.13 11.75 15.05
C ARG A 84 -10.28 12.94 14.10
N ASP A 85 -10.12 12.70 12.80
CA ASP A 85 -10.29 13.77 11.81
C ASP A 85 -11.76 14.16 11.69
N ALA A 86 -12.65 13.18 11.60
CA ALA A 86 -14.11 13.40 11.50
C ALA A 86 -14.69 14.11 12.73
N ALA A 87 -14.17 13.82 13.93
CA ALA A 87 -14.56 14.48 15.18
C ALA A 87 -13.92 15.88 15.37
N ALA A 88 -12.94 16.27 14.56
CA ALA A 88 -12.25 17.55 14.63
C ALA A 88 -12.60 18.42 13.41
N PRO A 89 -13.55 19.38 13.53
CA PRO A 89 -14.02 20.19 12.41
C PRO A 89 -12.92 20.90 11.63
N GLU A 90 -11.87 21.38 12.31
CA GLU A 90 -10.72 22.07 11.70
C GLU A 90 -9.84 21.12 10.87
N ARG A 91 -9.66 19.87 11.30
CA ARG A 91 -8.89 18.85 10.58
C ARG A 91 -9.65 18.30 9.39
N THR A 92 -10.94 18.01 9.59
CA THR A 92 -11.86 17.67 8.51
C THR A 92 -11.88 18.79 7.45
N SER A 93 -11.98 20.05 7.87
CA SER A 93 -11.88 21.22 6.98
C SER A 93 -10.59 21.21 6.15
N SER A 94 -9.45 20.94 6.79
CA SER A 94 -8.15 20.90 6.12
C SER A 94 -8.07 19.77 5.07
N LYS A 95 -8.49 18.56 5.42
CA LYS A 95 -8.49 17.41 4.50
C LYS A 95 -9.51 17.58 3.37
N LEU A 96 -10.70 18.10 3.67
CA LEU A 96 -11.69 18.47 2.65
C LEU A 96 -11.19 19.60 1.73
N SER A 97 -10.42 20.55 2.24
CA SER A 97 -9.78 21.59 1.43
C SER A 97 -8.74 21.02 0.46
N MET A 98 -7.95 20.05 0.92
CA MET A 98 -7.01 19.32 0.04
C MET A 98 -7.74 18.59 -1.08
N LEU A 99 -8.76 17.79 -0.72
CA LEU A 99 -9.58 17.05 -1.67
C LEU A 99 -10.28 17.99 -2.64
N LYS A 100 -10.77 19.14 -2.16
CA LYS A 100 -11.36 20.18 -2.99
C LYS A 100 -10.41 20.65 -4.08
N LYS A 101 -9.14 20.81 -3.73
CA LYS A 101 -8.12 21.22 -4.69
C LYS A 101 -7.87 20.15 -5.75
N VAL A 102 -7.81 18.88 -5.35
CA VAL A 102 -7.69 17.75 -6.28
C VAL A 102 -8.91 17.70 -7.21
N GLY A 103 -10.13 17.73 -6.65
CA GLY A 103 -11.37 17.66 -7.41
C GLY A 103 -11.58 18.85 -8.37
N LYS A 104 -11.11 20.05 -8.01
CA LYS A 104 -11.15 21.24 -8.88
C LYS A 104 -10.40 21.05 -10.19
N HIS A 105 -9.33 20.24 -10.17
CA HIS A 105 -8.46 20.01 -11.33
C HIS A 105 -8.62 18.59 -11.91
N ALA A 106 -9.73 17.91 -11.56
CA ALA A 106 -9.97 16.52 -11.96
C ALA A 106 -9.96 16.33 -13.48
N ASP A 107 -10.48 17.30 -14.26
CA ASP A 107 -10.48 17.20 -15.73
C ASP A 107 -9.06 17.15 -16.32
N ILE A 108 -8.10 17.88 -15.72
CA ILE A 108 -6.70 17.86 -16.12
C ILE A 108 -6.03 16.55 -15.66
N PHE A 109 -6.30 16.12 -14.43
CA PHE A 109 -5.74 14.89 -13.87
C PHE A 109 -6.24 13.62 -14.57
N CYS A 110 -7.50 13.58 -14.99
CA CYS A 110 -8.06 12.50 -15.80
C CYS A 110 -7.68 12.61 -17.28
N GLY A 111 -6.90 13.63 -17.67
CA GLY A 111 -6.40 13.76 -19.02
C GLY A 111 -5.39 12.65 -19.35
N SER A 112 -5.48 12.09 -20.56
CA SER A 112 -4.65 10.95 -21.01
C SER A 112 -3.13 11.19 -20.93
N ARG A 113 -2.69 12.44 -20.91
CA ARG A 113 -1.27 12.84 -20.80
C ARG A 113 -0.77 12.95 -19.35
N VAL A 114 -1.68 13.02 -18.38
CA VAL A 114 -1.36 13.27 -16.96
C VAL A 114 -1.64 12.02 -16.15
N LEU A 115 -2.79 11.38 -16.39
CA LEU A 115 -3.28 10.24 -15.64
C LEU A 115 -2.26 9.07 -15.50
N PRO A 116 -1.43 8.73 -16.51
CA PRO A 116 -0.42 7.68 -16.38
C PRO A 116 0.66 7.95 -15.32
N PHE A 117 0.87 9.21 -14.93
CA PHE A 117 1.86 9.60 -13.92
C PHE A 117 1.30 9.62 -12.49
N LEU A 118 0.00 9.40 -12.33
CA LEU A 118 -0.68 9.57 -11.05
C LEU A 118 -0.74 8.26 -10.28
N ALA A 119 -0.77 8.37 -8.95
CA ALA A 119 -1.08 7.30 -8.02
C ALA A 119 -2.31 7.71 -7.18
N PRO A 120 -3.12 6.76 -6.67
CA PRO A 120 -4.36 7.06 -5.95
C PRO A 120 -4.10 7.50 -4.50
N GLU A 121 -3.19 8.45 -4.31
CA GLU A 121 -2.77 8.97 -3.01
C GLU A 121 -3.14 10.45 -2.85
N HIS A 122 -4.10 10.75 -1.98
CA HIS A 122 -4.62 12.11 -1.79
C HIS A 122 -3.56 13.17 -1.44
N SER A 123 -2.52 12.81 -0.68
CA SER A 123 -1.46 13.75 -0.28
C SER A 123 -0.54 14.11 -1.47
N LYS A 124 -0.18 13.13 -2.30
CA LYS A 124 0.59 13.31 -3.54
C LYS A 124 -0.22 14.08 -4.58
N LEU A 125 -1.47 13.67 -4.82
CA LEU A 125 -2.40 14.38 -5.72
C LEU A 125 -2.63 15.84 -5.29
N TYR A 126 -2.69 16.10 -3.99
CA TYR A 126 -2.79 17.48 -3.49
C TYR A 126 -1.53 18.30 -3.81
N GLN A 127 -0.32 17.77 -3.62
CA GLN A 127 0.90 18.48 -4.00
C GLN A 127 0.96 18.74 -5.51
N LEU A 128 0.54 17.77 -6.32
CA LEU A 128 0.42 17.95 -7.76
C LEU A 128 -0.59 19.04 -8.12
N ALA A 129 -1.69 19.16 -7.38
CA ALA A 129 -2.64 20.27 -7.57
C ALA A 129 -2.02 21.62 -7.18
N LEU A 130 -1.14 21.68 -6.17
CA LEU A 130 -0.37 22.89 -5.85
C LEU A 130 0.61 23.26 -6.96
N LEU A 131 1.30 22.27 -7.52
CA LEU A 131 2.22 22.46 -8.63
C LEU A 131 1.48 22.98 -9.88
N LEU A 132 0.37 22.34 -10.25
CA LEU A 132 -0.45 22.78 -11.38
C LEU A 132 -0.93 24.23 -11.23
N GLU A 133 -1.37 24.62 -10.02
CA GLU A 133 -1.75 26.01 -9.77
C GLU A 133 -0.57 26.99 -9.81
N LEU A 134 0.62 26.58 -9.37
CA LEU A 134 1.85 27.37 -9.49
C LEU A 134 2.22 27.61 -10.96
N LEU A 135 1.89 26.65 -11.82
CA LEU A 135 2.07 26.72 -13.27
C LEU A 135 0.86 27.38 -13.98
N GLU A 136 0.00 28.07 -13.24
CA GLU A 136 -1.17 28.78 -13.77
C GLU A 136 -2.18 27.87 -14.50
N CYS A 137 -2.24 26.59 -14.10
CA CYS A 137 -3.06 25.55 -14.72
C CYS A 137 -2.69 25.25 -16.19
N ASP A 138 -1.47 25.58 -16.61
CA ASP A 138 -0.94 25.20 -17.91
C ASP A 138 -0.63 23.69 -17.95
N THR A 139 -1.44 22.95 -18.72
CA THR A 139 -1.32 21.49 -18.85
C THR A 139 -0.02 21.07 -19.53
N ASP A 140 0.48 21.84 -20.50
CA ASP A 140 1.70 21.48 -21.22
C ASP A 140 2.94 21.65 -20.35
N ARG A 141 2.99 22.75 -19.58
CA ARG A 141 4.04 22.95 -18.58
C ARG A 141 3.95 21.91 -17.48
N PHE A 142 2.73 21.60 -17.01
CA PHE A 142 2.54 20.59 -15.97
C PHE A 142 3.01 19.20 -16.41
N VAL A 143 2.66 18.76 -17.62
CA VAL A 143 3.15 17.50 -18.19
C VAL A 143 4.68 17.52 -18.33
N SER A 144 5.27 18.65 -18.69
CA SER A 144 6.73 18.80 -18.76
C SER A 144 7.39 18.61 -17.39
N GLU A 145 6.79 19.14 -16.33
CA GLU A 145 7.26 18.94 -14.95
C GLU A 145 7.08 17.49 -14.48
N LEU A 146 5.98 16.83 -14.84
CA LEU A 146 5.78 15.41 -14.55
C LEU A 146 6.81 14.52 -15.25
N ASN A 147 7.10 14.80 -16.53
CA ASN A 147 8.15 14.10 -17.26
C ASN A 147 9.53 14.30 -16.62
N TRP A 148 9.81 15.50 -16.10
CA TRP A 148 11.05 15.78 -15.41
C TRP A 148 11.16 15.03 -14.08
N LEU A 149 10.05 14.93 -13.33
CA LEU A 149 9.98 14.17 -12.08
C LEU A 149 10.14 12.66 -12.31
N GLY A 150 9.82 12.15 -13.50
CA GLY A 150 9.86 10.73 -13.84
C GLY A 150 8.58 9.99 -13.43
N SER A 151 8.56 8.66 -13.59
CA SER A 151 7.40 7.82 -13.22
C SER A 151 7.31 7.57 -11.71
N ASP A 152 8.45 7.55 -11.01
CA ASP A 152 8.57 7.01 -9.65
C ASP A 152 8.74 8.10 -8.58
N PHE A 153 8.37 9.35 -8.89
CA PHE A 153 8.55 10.47 -7.97
C PHE A 153 7.74 10.30 -6.68
N THR A 154 8.32 10.73 -5.57
CA THR A 154 7.67 10.75 -4.27
C THR A 154 6.92 12.07 -4.03
N ARG A 155 6.15 12.13 -2.94
CA ARG A 155 5.52 13.39 -2.50
C ARG A 155 6.55 14.48 -2.23
N ASP A 156 7.71 14.12 -1.67
CA ASP A 156 8.72 15.10 -1.26
C ASP A 156 9.45 15.69 -2.47
N ASP A 157 9.58 14.93 -3.56
CA ASP A 157 10.11 15.44 -4.84
C ASP A 157 9.24 16.55 -5.42
N VAL A 158 7.91 16.40 -5.36
CA VAL A 158 6.97 17.44 -5.80
C VAL A 158 7.11 18.70 -4.92
N ILE A 159 7.25 18.53 -3.61
CA ILE A 159 7.43 19.64 -2.66
C ILE A 159 8.74 20.38 -2.96
N ALA A 160 9.84 19.65 -3.14
CA ALA A 160 11.13 20.20 -3.50
C ALA A 160 11.05 20.96 -4.83
N ARG A 161 10.34 20.40 -5.82
CA ARG A 161 10.16 21.04 -7.12
C ARG A 161 9.36 22.34 -7.04
N ILE A 162 8.25 22.35 -6.30
CA ILE A 162 7.47 23.57 -6.01
C ILE A 162 8.35 24.64 -5.37
N ALA A 163 9.19 24.27 -4.40
CA ALA A 163 10.11 25.20 -3.74
C ALA A 163 11.18 25.74 -4.71
N GLY A 164 11.72 24.89 -5.60
CA GLY A 164 12.67 25.28 -6.65
C GLY A 164 12.07 26.28 -7.63
N ILE A 165 10.85 26.04 -8.13
CA ILE A 165 10.16 26.96 -9.04
C ILE A 165 9.91 28.32 -8.36
N LYS A 166 9.46 28.32 -7.09
CA LYS A 166 9.21 29.56 -6.34
C LYS A 166 10.46 30.38 -6.06
N SER A 167 11.61 29.73 -5.93
CA SER A 167 12.90 30.39 -5.66
C SER A 167 13.63 30.81 -6.94
N GLY A 168 13.11 30.47 -8.13
CA GLY A 168 13.77 30.75 -9.41
C GLY A 168 15.07 29.96 -9.60
N ALA A 169 15.29 28.91 -8.81
CA ALA A 169 16.45 28.05 -8.93
C ALA A 169 16.32 27.18 -10.19
N PRO A 170 17.38 27.05 -11.03
CA PRO A 170 17.35 26.10 -12.12
C PRO A 170 17.15 24.67 -11.59
N PRO A 171 16.56 23.75 -12.39
CA PRO A 171 16.35 22.38 -11.96
C PRO A 171 17.69 21.74 -11.57
N GLN A 172 17.84 21.35 -10.31
CA GLN A 172 18.92 20.43 -9.93
C GLN A 172 18.54 19.08 -10.51
N GLU A 173 19.28 18.62 -11.52
CA GLU A 173 19.15 17.27 -12.07
C GLU A 173 19.10 16.27 -10.92
N ALA A 174 18.03 15.46 -10.89
CA ALA A 174 17.93 14.35 -9.98
C ALA A 174 19.18 13.48 -10.16
N SER A 175 19.96 13.32 -9.09
CA SER A 175 21.24 12.61 -9.09
C SER A 175 21.15 11.28 -9.83
N ALA A 176 21.87 11.19 -10.95
CA ALA A 176 22.08 9.97 -11.70
C ALA A 176 22.95 8.98 -10.90
N GLU A 177 22.45 7.75 -10.80
CA GLU A 177 23.11 6.44 -10.70
C GLU A 177 24.28 6.18 -9.71
N PRO A 178 24.22 5.08 -8.94
CA PRO A 178 25.42 4.40 -8.47
C PRO A 178 26.00 3.49 -9.58
N ASN A 179 27.30 3.68 -9.80
CA ASN A 179 28.24 2.98 -10.68
C ASN A 179 28.02 1.43 -10.80
N PRO A 180 27.97 0.85 -12.01
CA PRO A 180 28.01 -0.60 -12.21
C PRO A 180 29.46 -1.07 -12.42
N GLU A 181 30.09 -1.64 -11.38
CA GLU A 181 31.34 -2.40 -11.54
C GLU A 181 31.08 -3.91 -11.40
N GLU A 182 31.10 -4.53 -12.58
CA GLU A 182 31.78 -5.79 -12.94
C GLU A 182 31.60 -7.04 -12.09
N HIS A 183 31.00 -8.03 -12.75
CA HIS A 183 31.03 -9.45 -12.45
C HIS A 183 32.42 -9.96 -12.05
N SER A 184 32.51 -10.58 -10.88
CA SER A 184 33.46 -11.66 -10.64
C SER A 184 32.70 -12.89 -10.15
N ALA A 185 32.69 -13.91 -10.99
CA ALA A 185 32.24 -15.24 -10.65
C ALA A 185 33.15 -15.81 -9.56
N SER A 186 32.57 -16.15 -8.41
CA SER A 186 33.24 -16.96 -7.40
C SER A 186 32.26 -18.00 -6.83
N SER A 187 32.70 -19.25 -6.94
CA SER A 187 32.14 -20.51 -6.45
C SER A 187 31.68 -20.47 -4.98
N PRO A 188 30.84 -21.44 -4.54
CA PRO A 188 30.08 -21.34 -3.30
C PRO A 188 31.04 -21.47 -2.10
N VAL A 189 31.28 -20.35 -1.44
CA VAL A 189 31.92 -20.28 -0.14
C VAL A 189 30.86 -20.62 0.89
N ALA A 190 31.15 -21.59 1.77
CA ALA A 190 30.30 -21.93 2.90
C ALA A 190 29.97 -20.66 3.69
N SER A 191 28.70 -20.25 3.65
CA SER A 191 28.22 -19.04 4.30
C SER A 191 28.20 -19.28 5.80
N ASP A 192 29.08 -18.57 6.52
CA ASP A 192 28.86 -18.25 7.93
C ASP A 192 27.57 -17.43 8.02
N THR A 193 26.43 -18.12 8.16
CA THR A 193 25.13 -17.46 8.27
C THR A 193 25.11 -16.65 9.55
N THR A 194 25.04 -15.33 9.43
CA THR A 194 24.86 -14.48 10.61
C THR A 194 23.51 -14.79 11.25
N PRO A 195 23.46 -15.04 12.57
CA PRO A 195 22.20 -15.31 13.25
C PRO A 195 21.26 -14.11 13.11
N PHE A 196 19.98 -14.40 12.89
CA PHE A 196 18.94 -13.38 12.78
C PHE A 196 17.63 -13.88 13.40
N ASP A 197 16.79 -12.93 13.82
CA ASP A 197 15.49 -13.21 14.41
C ASP A 197 14.36 -13.10 13.39
N LEU A 198 13.31 -13.90 13.55
CA LEU A 198 12.13 -13.89 12.70
C LEU A 198 10.87 -13.57 13.49
N VAL A 199 10.10 -12.59 13.03
CA VAL A 199 8.79 -12.25 13.57
C VAL A 199 7.73 -12.56 12.52
N ALA A 200 6.71 -13.33 12.85
CA ALA A 200 5.62 -13.61 11.92
C ALA A 200 4.25 -13.63 12.59
N GLY A 201 3.19 -13.27 11.86
CA GLY A 201 1.84 -13.33 12.41
C GLY A 201 0.76 -12.87 11.45
N THR A 202 -0.49 -12.94 11.92
CA THR A 202 -1.64 -12.41 11.20
C THR A 202 -2.19 -11.21 11.96
N VAL A 203 -2.37 -10.08 11.27
CA VAL A 203 -3.02 -8.90 11.83
C VAL A 203 -4.48 -8.94 11.42
N THR A 204 -5.36 -9.20 12.39
CA THR A 204 -6.81 -9.13 12.18
C THR A 204 -7.31 -7.70 12.20
N ALA A 205 -8.56 -7.47 11.76
CA ALA A 205 -9.21 -6.16 11.89
C ALA A 205 -9.28 -5.68 13.36
N ASN A 206 -9.38 -6.60 14.32
CA ASN A 206 -9.36 -6.23 15.74
C ASN A 206 -7.96 -5.79 16.21
N ASP A 207 -6.91 -6.51 15.81
CA ASP A 207 -5.52 -6.14 16.12
C ASP A 207 -5.18 -4.78 15.50
N ALA A 208 -5.55 -4.59 14.23
CA ALA A 208 -5.36 -3.33 13.54
C ALA A 208 -6.14 -2.18 14.18
N ARG A 209 -7.36 -2.43 14.69
CA ARG A 209 -8.12 -1.44 15.48
C ARG A 209 -7.39 -1.05 16.76
N ILE A 210 -6.75 -2.01 17.45
CA ILE A 210 -5.93 -1.71 18.62
C ILE A 210 -4.69 -0.91 18.19
N LEU A 211 -3.98 -1.36 17.15
CA LEU A 211 -2.80 -0.72 16.57
C LEU A 211 -3.04 0.73 16.07
N ARG A 212 -4.27 1.04 15.66
CA ARG A 212 -4.69 2.38 15.21
C ARG A 212 -4.95 3.36 16.35
N ARG A 213 -5.17 2.89 17.58
CA ARG A 213 -5.31 3.80 18.72
C ARG A 213 -3.99 4.53 18.84
N ASP A 214 -4.01 5.86 18.75
CA ASP A 214 -2.84 6.66 19.11
C ASP A 214 -2.70 6.50 20.63
N PRO A 215 -1.70 5.78 21.15
CA PRO A 215 -1.47 5.87 22.57
C PRO A 215 -1.00 7.29 22.84
N VAL A 216 -1.40 7.79 24.01
CA VAL A 216 -0.98 9.11 24.45
C VAL A 216 0.53 9.10 24.77
N ASP A 217 1.10 7.91 24.98
CA ASP A 217 2.49 7.66 25.35
C ASP A 217 3.09 6.45 24.59
N PRO A 218 4.24 6.56 23.91
CA PRO A 218 4.96 5.41 23.34
C PRO A 218 5.22 4.26 24.32
N ALA A 219 5.36 4.53 25.62
CA ALA A 219 5.51 3.50 26.63
C ALA A 219 4.24 2.63 26.81
N GLU A 220 3.08 3.12 26.37
CA GLU A 220 1.83 2.37 26.35
C GLU A 220 1.87 1.25 25.29
N TRP A 221 2.53 1.48 24.14
CA TRP A 221 2.76 0.43 23.14
C TRP A 221 3.60 -0.72 23.70
N ASP A 222 4.71 -0.39 24.37
CA ASP A 222 5.59 -1.40 24.98
C ASP A 222 4.88 -2.21 26.07
N ARG A 223 3.88 -1.62 26.73
CA ARG A 223 3.01 -2.34 27.68
C ARG A 223 2.00 -3.23 26.98
N LEU A 224 1.33 -2.74 25.94
CA LEU A 224 0.27 -3.47 25.24
C LEU A 224 0.83 -4.62 24.39
N LEU A 225 1.94 -4.38 23.69
CA LEU A 225 2.61 -5.36 22.85
C LEU A 225 4.10 -5.38 23.22
N PRO A 226 4.49 -6.21 24.20
CA PRO A 226 5.88 -6.31 24.63
C PRO A 226 6.81 -6.56 23.45
N ARG A 227 7.76 -5.64 23.26
CA ARG A 227 8.76 -5.76 22.20
C ARG A 227 9.90 -6.66 22.68
N PRO A 228 10.16 -7.81 22.03
CA PRO A 228 11.37 -8.56 22.30
C PRO A 228 12.59 -7.74 21.84
N VAL A 229 13.71 -7.89 22.54
CA VAL A 229 14.98 -7.36 22.04
C VAL A 229 15.41 -8.26 20.87
N LEU A 230 15.12 -7.78 19.67
CA LEU A 230 15.52 -8.41 18.42
C LEU A 230 16.98 -8.04 18.11
N SER A 231 17.71 -8.98 17.52
CA SER A 231 19.09 -8.83 17.01
C SER A 231 19.18 -7.82 15.88
N GLU A 232 20.40 -7.35 15.58
CA GLU A 232 20.64 -6.35 14.52
C GLU A 232 20.16 -6.83 13.14
N SER A 233 20.18 -8.14 12.90
CA SER A 233 19.59 -8.79 11.74
C SER A 233 18.23 -9.38 12.11
N ALA A 234 17.16 -8.99 11.43
CA ALA A 234 15.85 -9.57 11.66
C ALA A 234 14.96 -9.54 10.41
N ALA A 235 13.96 -10.41 10.38
CA ALA A 235 12.93 -10.46 9.35
C ALA A 235 11.53 -10.40 9.97
N LEU A 236 10.59 -9.81 9.25
CA LEU A 236 9.19 -9.65 9.61
C LEU A 236 8.31 -10.17 8.47
N VAL A 237 7.36 -11.04 8.79
CA VAL A 237 6.39 -11.59 7.82
C VAL A 237 4.97 -11.50 8.40
N ILE A 238 4.15 -10.59 7.88
CA ILE A 238 2.81 -10.33 8.39
C ILE A 238 1.77 -10.60 7.30
N ILE A 239 0.76 -11.43 7.60
CA ILE A 239 -0.45 -11.52 6.77
C ILE A 239 -1.49 -10.56 7.33
N THR A 240 -2.08 -9.74 6.48
CA THR A 240 -3.14 -8.80 6.85
C THR A 240 -4.08 -8.52 5.68
N LYS A 241 -5.14 -7.75 5.88
CA LYS A 241 -5.96 -7.25 4.76
C LYS A 241 -5.32 -6.00 4.16
N LEU A 242 -5.53 -5.77 2.87
CA LEU A 242 -5.01 -4.59 2.18
C LEU A 242 -5.47 -3.28 2.86
N SER A 243 -6.72 -3.22 3.34
CA SER A 243 -7.25 -2.08 4.12
C SER A 243 -6.46 -1.76 5.41
N GLU A 244 -5.73 -2.75 5.93
CA GLU A 244 -4.99 -2.67 7.19
C GLU A 244 -3.47 -2.50 6.98
N LEU A 245 -2.99 -2.53 5.72
CA LEU A 245 -1.58 -2.43 5.36
C LEU A 245 -0.89 -1.22 6.00
N SER A 246 -1.53 -0.05 5.92
CA SER A 246 -1.00 1.20 6.51
C SER A 246 -0.73 1.09 8.02
N VAL A 247 -1.49 0.25 8.74
CA VAL A 247 -1.30 0.04 10.18
C VAL A 247 -0.05 -0.82 10.42
N VAL A 248 0.17 -1.82 9.57
CA VAL A 248 1.37 -2.65 9.62
C VAL A 248 2.61 -1.81 9.32
N GLU A 249 2.58 -1.05 8.22
CA GLU A 249 3.69 -0.21 7.78
C GLU A 249 4.01 0.93 8.76
N MET A 250 3.01 1.67 9.21
CA MET A 250 3.24 2.90 9.97
C MET A 250 3.35 2.68 11.49
N ARG A 251 2.90 1.53 12.00
CA ARG A 251 2.85 1.25 13.45
C ARG A 251 3.57 -0.04 13.81
N LEU A 252 3.13 -1.16 13.26
CA LEU A 252 3.63 -2.48 13.68
C LEU A 252 5.10 -2.69 13.32
N ALA A 253 5.48 -2.47 12.06
CA ALA A 253 6.85 -2.65 11.60
C ALA A 253 7.84 -1.71 12.34
N PRO A 254 7.56 -0.39 12.48
CA PRO A 254 8.38 0.51 13.29
C PRO A 254 8.48 0.11 14.75
N HIS A 255 7.42 -0.44 15.35
CA HIS A 255 7.45 -0.92 16.74
C HIS A 255 8.55 -1.97 16.95
N PHE A 256 8.71 -2.90 15.99
CA PHE A 256 9.78 -3.90 16.02
C PHE A 256 11.11 -3.41 15.45
N GLY A 257 11.20 -2.13 15.05
CA GLY A 257 12.42 -1.52 14.52
C GLY A 257 12.72 -1.87 13.07
N PHE A 258 11.69 -2.09 12.25
CA PHE A 258 11.78 -2.16 10.80
C PHE A 258 11.41 -0.81 10.20
N SER A 259 12.28 -0.26 9.35
CA SER A 259 12.11 1.09 8.79
C SER A 259 11.29 1.14 7.51
N ARG A 260 11.19 0.03 6.78
CA ARG A 260 10.48 -0.07 5.51
C ARG A 260 9.94 -1.48 5.28
N ILE A 261 8.86 -1.56 4.53
CA ILE A 261 8.40 -2.81 3.91
C ILE A 261 9.19 -3.01 2.61
N GLU A 262 9.65 -4.22 2.37
CA GLU A 262 10.43 -4.55 1.17
C GLU A 262 9.57 -5.25 0.11
N HIS A 263 8.65 -6.13 0.53
CA HIS A 263 7.78 -6.84 -0.39
C HIS A 263 6.35 -6.91 0.13
N ILE A 264 5.39 -6.83 -0.80
CA ILE A 264 3.97 -7.04 -0.56
C ILE A 264 3.48 -8.06 -1.58
N PHE A 265 2.86 -9.10 -1.06
CA PHE A 265 2.45 -10.29 -1.79
C PHE A 265 0.94 -10.47 -1.62
N VAL A 266 0.20 -10.70 -2.69
CA VAL A 266 -1.24 -11.02 -2.57
C VAL A 266 -1.38 -12.47 -2.12
N VAL A 267 -2.19 -12.71 -1.08
CA VAL A 267 -2.45 -14.04 -0.50
C VAL A 267 -3.87 -14.47 -0.83
N GLY A 268 -4.02 -15.73 -1.28
CA GLY A 268 -5.31 -16.34 -1.62
C GLY A 268 -5.76 -16.07 -3.06
N ASP A 269 -6.89 -16.68 -3.45
CA ASP A 269 -7.49 -16.48 -4.77
C ASP A 269 -8.03 -15.05 -4.91
N ALA A 270 -7.81 -14.43 -6.07
CA ALA A 270 -8.24 -13.06 -6.42
C ALA A 270 -9.78 -12.88 -6.51
N GLY A 271 -10.56 -13.80 -5.93
CA GLY A 271 -12.02 -13.79 -5.89
C GLY A 271 -12.62 -12.87 -4.83
N ALA A 272 -11.81 -12.11 -4.09
CA ALA A 272 -12.33 -11.06 -3.23
C ALA A 272 -13.01 -10.00 -4.10
N ILE A 273 -14.34 -9.91 -4.01
CA ILE A 273 -15.18 -8.94 -4.74
C ILE A 273 -14.76 -7.50 -4.43
N ASP A 274 -14.10 -7.29 -3.29
CA ASP A 274 -13.59 -5.99 -2.84
C ASP A 274 -12.07 -6.06 -2.62
N LEU A 275 -11.33 -5.27 -3.41
CA LEU A 275 -9.86 -5.19 -3.37
C LEU A 275 -9.36 -4.84 -1.97
N ILE A 276 -10.14 -4.10 -1.17
CA ILE A 276 -9.75 -3.68 0.18
C ILE A 276 -9.73 -4.85 1.17
N ASP A 277 -10.54 -5.89 0.92
CA ASP A 277 -10.64 -7.09 1.76
C ASP A 277 -9.63 -8.17 1.35
N GLN A 278 -8.90 -7.97 0.25
CA GLN A 278 -7.85 -8.87 -0.22
C GLN A 278 -6.78 -9.04 0.86
N GLN A 279 -6.39 -10.28 1.13
CA GLN A 279 -5.28 -10.56 2.01
C GLN A 279 -3.95 -10.30 1.31
N VAL A 280 -3.04 -9.68 2.02
CA VAL A 280 -1.67 -9.43 1.60
C VAL A 280 -0.70 -9.92 2.67
N MET A 281 0.43 -10.43 2.22
CA MET A 281 1.58 -10.77 3.03
C MET A 281 2.64 -9.71 2.83
N VAL A 282 3.11 -9.17 3.94
CA VAL A 282 4.05 -8.07 4.03
C VAL A 282 5.35 -8.62 4.56
N VAL A 283 6.45 -8.36 3.85
CA VAL A 283 7.80 -8.78 4.24
C VAL A 283 8.69 -7.56 4.43
N ALA A 284 9.39 -7.51 5.57
CA ALA A 284 10.41 -6.51 5.85
C ALA A 284 11.64 -7.18 6.44
N THR A 285 12.82 -6.67 6.10
CA THR A 285 14.08 -7.13 6.69
C THR A 285 14.86 -5.95 7.26
N ARG A 286 15.78 -6.27 8.17
CA ARG A 286 16.81 -5.35 8.66
C ARG A 286 18.12 -6.12 8.87
N GLY A 287 19.24 -5.41 8.73
CA GLY A 287 20.56 -6.03 8.83
C GLY A 287 20.82 -7.02 7.69
N LYS A 288 21.65 -8.04 7.94
CA LYS A 288 21.95 -9.09 6.96
C LYS A 288 21.09 -10.31 7.25
N THR A 289 20.16 -10.58 6.35
CA THR A 289 19.41 -11.84 6.32
C THR A 289 19.82 -12.56 5.05
N ASP A 290 20.43 -13.75 5.16
CA ASP A 290 20.98 -14.50 4.02
C ASP A 290 19.88 -15.20 3.19
N CYS A 291 18.74 -14.55 2.97
CA CYS A 291 17.60 -15.13 2.28
C CYS A 291 17.14 -14.29 1.10
N ALA A 292 17.00 -14.97 -0.03
CA ALA A 292 16.36 -14.43 -1.22
C ALA A 292 14.85 -14.61 -1.07
N VAL A 293 14.14 -13.52 -0.75
CA VAL A 293 12.68 -13.51 -0.90
C VAL A 293 12.39 -13.67 -2.40
N PRO A 294 11.69 -14.74 -2.84
CA PRO A 294 11.43 -14.97 -4.25
C PRO A 294 10.55 -13.85 -4.83
N GLU A 295 10.94 -13.34 -5.99
CA GLU A 295 10.25 -12.22 -6.66
C GLU A 295 8.87 -12.60 -7.20
N THR A 296 8.62 -13.89 -7.48
CA THR A 296 7.49 -14.30 -8.35
C THR A 296 6.57 -15.39 -7.79
N SER A 297 6.92 -16.07 -6.70
CA SER A 297 6.06 -17.15 -6.17
C SER A 297 6.10 -17.26 -4.66
N ILE A 298 4.93 -17.12 -4.04
CA ILE A 298 4.72 -17.26 -2.61
C ILE A 298 4.44 -18.75 -2.31
N PRO A 299 5.00 -19.31 -1.23
CA PRO A 299 4.51 -20.56 -0.67
C PRO A 299 3.04 -20.37 -0.25
N THR A 300 2.13 -21.10 -0.88
CA THR A 300 0.67 -21.01 -0.71
C THR A 300 0.18 -21.62 0.61
N SER A 301 0.76 -21.20 1.74
CA SER A 301 0.28 -21.60 3.05
C SER A 301 -0.63 -20.52 3.62
N ASP A 302 -1.77 -20.94 4.17
CA ASP A 302 -2.70 -20.10 4.91
C ASP A 302 -2.11 -19.62 6.27
N SER A 303 -0.93 -20.13 6.63
CA SER A 303 -0.26 -19.86 7.89
C SER A 303 0.93 -18.92 7.66
N PRO A 304 0.93 -17.70 8.26
CA PRO A 304 2.04 -16.76 8.12
C PRO A 304 3.36 -17.32 8.64
N CYS A 305 3.31 -18.22 9.62
CA CYS A 305 4.50 -18.86 10.16
C CYS A 305 5.10 -19.86 9.16
N ASP A 306 4.28 -20.57 8.37
CA ASP A 306 4.79 -21.48 7.35
C ASP A 306 5.43 -20.72 6.21
N SER A 307 4.78 -19.64 5.75
CA SER A 307 5.36 -18.74 4.75
C SER A 307 6.66 -18.12 5.27
N ALA A 308 6.69 -17.69 6.53
CA ALA A 308 7.89 -17.15 7.16
C ALA A 308 9.03 -18.18 7.26
N VAL A 309 8.74 -19.45 7.59
CA VAL A 309 9.77 -20.51 7.59
C VAL A 309 10.26 -20.83 6.18
N ALA A 310 9.39 -20.75 5.17
CA ALA A 310 9.79 -20.97 3.79
C ALA A 310 10.75 -19.88 3.30
N PHE A 311 10.57 -18.63 3.73
CA PHE A 311 11.49 -17.53 3.41
C PHE A 311 12.72 -17.48 4.32
N PHE A 312 12.58 -17.83 5.60
CA PHE A 312 13.57 -17.53 6.66
C PHE A 312 13.77 -18.72 7.61
N GLY A 313 13.89 -19.93 7.06
CA GLY A 313 13.88 -21.16 7.85
C GLY A 313 15.00 -21.30 8.88
N ASN A 314 16.14 -20.65 8.61
CA ASN A 314 17.36 -20.64 9.42
C ASN A 314 17.39 -19.58 10.53
N ALA A 315 16.29 -18.87 10.78
CA ALA A 315 16.21 -17.92 11.90
C ALA A 315 16.49 -18.61 13.25
N GLU A 316 17.29 -17.97 14.09
CA GLU A 316 17.71 -18.50 15.40
C GLU A 316 16.55 -18.47 16.40
N ARG A 317 15.87 -17.32 16.48
CA ARG A 317 14.68 -17.14 17.30
C ARG A 317 13.50 -16.76 16.42
N LYS A 318 12.34 -17.31 16.77
CA LYS A 318 11.10 -17.17 16.01
C LYS A 318 10.01 -16.67 16.93
N PHE A 319 9.37 -15.57 16.57
CA PHE A 319 8.35 -14.91 17.36
C PHE A 319 7.03 -14.87 16.61
N GLN A 320 5.96 -15.37 17.23
CA GLN A 320 4.63 -15.43 16.65
C GLN A 320 3.74 -14.33 17.21
N LEU A 321 3.35 -13.38 16.35
CA LEU A 321 2.41 -12.31 16.69
C LEU A 321 0.96 -12.80 16.61
N PHE A 322 0.17 -12.40 17.61
CA PHE A 322 -1.29 -12.57 17.65
C PHE A 322 -1.74 -14.02 17.41
N SER A 323 -1.06 -14.96 18.08
CA SER A 323 -1.36 -16.39 18.02
C SER A 323 -2.78 -16.68 18.53
N GLY A 324 -3.79 -16.70 17.66
CA GLY A 324 -5.19 -16.87 18.06
C GLY A 324 -5.46 -18.21 18.75
N SER A 325 -5.15 -19.33 18.08
CA SER A 325 -5.54 -20.69 18.50
C SER A 325 -4.40 -21.56 19.03
N GLY A 326 -3.15 -21.09 19.00
CA GLY A 326 -2.00 -21.85 19.47
C GLY A 326 -0.69 -21.22 19.02
N VAL A 327 0.35 -21.42 19.84
CA VAL A 327 1.72 -21.02 19.49
C VAL A 327 2.35 -22.19 18.76
N ARG A 328 2.99 -21.93 17.62
CA ARG A 328 3.70 -22.97 16.88
C ARG A 328 4.89 -23.49 17.68
N ASP A 329 5.13 -24.80 17.62
CA ASP A 329 6.30 -25.40 18.27
C ASP A 329 7.60 -24.73 17.83
N GLY A 330 8.44 -24.34 18.79
CA GLY A 330 9.68 -23.61 18.55
C GLY A 330 9.51 -22.10 18.30
N TRP A 331 8.31 -21.54 18.49
CA TRP A 331 8.04 -20.11 18.41
C TRP A 331 7.71 -19.52 19.78
N GLU A 332 8.21 -18.32 20.06
CA GLU A 332 7.84 -17.50 21.21
C GLU A 332 6.59 -16.68 20.89
N ALA A 333 5.57 -16.70 21.74
CA ALA A 333 4.34 -15.96 21.48
C ALA A 333 4.46 -14.49 21.89
N LEU A 334 4.11 -13.59 20.98
CA LEU A 334 3.91 -12.18 21.24
C LEU A 334 2.41 -11.88 21.20
N ARG A 335 1.85 -11.63 22.39
CA ARG A 335 0.41 -11.41 22.58
C ARG A 335 0.17 -10.01 23.10
N TRP A 336 -1.06 -9.53 22.87
CA TRP A 336 -1.56 -8.39 23.62
C TRP A 336 -1.54 -8.72 25.11
N ASN A 337 -0.95 -7.83 25.90
CA ASN A 337 -1.23 -7.81 27.34
C ASN A 337 -2.65 -7.29 27.55
N GLU A 338 -3.29 -7.72 28.63
CA GLU A 338 -4.55 -7.13 29.05
C GLU A 338 -4.34 -5.63 29.30
N ALA A 339 -5.08 -4.81 28.57
CA ALA A 339 -5.00 -3.35 28.59
C ALA A 339 -5.59 -2.75 29.87
#